data_AF-A0A7C3GMX7-F1
#
_entry.id   AF-A0A7C3GMX7-F1
#
_cell.length_a   1.000
_cell.length_b   1.000
_cell.length_c   1.000
_cell.angle_alpha   90.00
_cell.angle_beta   90.00
_cell.angle_gamma   90.00
#
_symmetry.space_group_name_H-M   'P 1'
#
loop_
_entity.id
_entity.type
_entity.pdbx_description
1 polymer ?
#
loop_
_entity_poly.entity_id
_entity_poly.type
_entity_poly.pdbx_seq_one_letter_code
_entity_poly.pdbx_strand_id
1 'polypeptide(L)' 'MDLGIGELLIVLLIVLLIFGVGRISKVAQELGRSIRAFREGLEGEAEDESDKTPSKEE' A
#
# COMPACT_ATOMS: atom_id res chain seq x y z
N MET A 1 2.67 25.97 -16.03
CA MET A 1 2.98 24.73 -16.77
C MET A 1 2.59 23.61 -15.84
N ASP A 2 1.32 23.26 -15.87
CA ASP A 2 0.77 22.21 -15.03
C ASP A 2 1.15 20.87 -15.65
N LEU A 3 1.88 20.06 -14.89
CA LEU A 3 2.13 18.66 -15.25
C LEU A 3 0.78 17.98 -15.42
N GLY A 4 0.41 17.76 -16.68
CA GLY A 4 -0.86 17.13 -17.01
C GLY A 4 -0.86 15.67 -16.58
N ILE A 5 -2.05 15.09 -16.43
CA ILE A 5 -2.22 13.65 -16.13
C ILE A 5 -1.45 12.77 -17.13
N GLY A 6 -1.37 13.19 -18.40
CA GLY A 6 -0.61 12.49 -19.44
C GLY A 6 0.91 12.45 -19.19
N GLU A 7 1.51 13.57 -18.76
CA GLU A 7 2.94 13.63 -18.45
C GLU A 7 3.27 12.82 -17.21
N LEU A 8 2.40 12.87 -16.18
CA LEU A 8 2.56 12.09 -14.97
C LEU A 8 2.52 10.57 -15.24
N LEU A 9 1.64 10.12 -16.15
CA LEU A 9 1.59 8.71 -16.57
C LEU A 9 2.87 8.26 -17.28
N ILE A 10 3.45 9.11 -18.14
CA ILE A 10 4.71 8.80 -18.83
C ILE A 10 5.86 8.68 -17.83
N VAL A 11 5.95 9.62 -16.88
CA VAL A 11 6.96 9.56 -15.81
C VAL A 11 6.78 8.30 -14.96
N LEU A 12 5.54 7.99 -14.57
CA LEU A 12 5.23 6.78 -13.81
C LEU A 12 5.66 5.52 -14.57
N LEU A 13 5.43 5.46 -15.88
CA LEU A 13 5.83 4.34 -16.71
C LEU A 13 7.36 4.17 -16.73
N ILE A 14 8.12 5.26 -16.87
CA ILE A 14 9.59 5.24 -16.83
C ILE A 14 10.09 4.73 -15.48
N VAL A 15 9.53 5.24 -14.38
CA VAL A 15 9.86 4.78 -13.01
C VAL A 15 9.56 3.28 -12.87
N LEU A 16 8.42 2.82 -13.39
CA LEU A 16 8.04 1.41 -13.34
C LEU A 16 8.99 0.51 -14.14
N LEU A 17 9.55 0.99 -15.25
CA LEU A 17 10.54 0.25 -16.05
C LEU A 17 11.92 0.17 -15.36
N ILE A 18 12.35 1.25 -14.70
CA ILE A 18 13.65 1.29 -14.00
C ILE A 18 13.61 0.42 -12.74
N PHE A 19 12.59 0.60 -11.90
CA PHE A 19 12.48 -0.08 -10.62
C PHE A 19 11.80 -1.44 -10.72
N GLY A 20 10.95 -1.64 -11.74
CA GLY A 20 10.12 -2.83 -11.91
C GLY A 20 8.87 -2.82 -11.02
N VAL A 21 7.77 -3.38 -11.52
CA VAL A 21 6.51 -3.54 -10.78
C VAL A 21 6.69 -4.30 -9.46
N GLY A 22 7.51 -5.37 -9.46
CA GLY A 22 7.66 -6.25 -8.30
C GLY A 22 8.36 -5.59 -7.11
N ARG A 23 9.36 -4.73 -7.35
CA ARG A 23 10.06 -4.00 -6.27
C ARG A 23 9.13 -2.95 -5.66
N ILE A 24 8.42 -2.19 -6.49
CA ILE A 24 7.46 -1.16 -6.04
C ILE A 24 6.33 -1.79 -5.24
N SER A 25 5.73 -2.88 -5.72
CA SER A 25 4.66 -3.59 -4.99
C SER A 25 5.14 -4.14 -3.65
N LYS A 26 6.36 -4.70 -3.58
CA LYS A 26 6.91 -5.20 -2.31
C LYS A 26 7.09 -4.09 -1.28
N VAL A 27 7.68 -2.96 -1.68
CA VAL A 27 7.87 -1.80 -0.80
C VAL A 27 6.51 -1.22 -0.38
N ALA A 28 5.57 -1.09 -1.31
CA ALA A 28 4.22 -0.62 -1.00
C ALA A 28 3.47 -1.54 -0.03
N GLN A 29 3.66 -2.86 -0.15
CA GLN A 29 3.08 -3.84 0.80
C GLN A 29 3.68 -3.68 2.20
N GLU A 30 5.00 -3.55 2.32
CA GLU A 30 5.69 -3.35 3.61
C GLU A 30 5.28 -2.02 4.26
N LEU A 31 5.23 -0.94 3.48
CA LEU A 31 4.73 0.37 3.93
C LEU A 31 3.25 0.32 4.30
N GLY A 32 2.42 -0.35 3.50
CA GLY A 32 0.99 -0.49 3.76
C GLY A 32 0.69 -1.21 5.06
N ARG A 33 1.43 -2.29 5.36
CA ARG A 33 1.32 -2.97 6.67
C ARG A 33 1.74 -2.07 7.83
N SER A 34 2.80 -1.29 7.65
CA SER A 34 3.28 -0.35 8.67
C SER A 34 2.28 0.77 8.92
N ILE A 35 1.70 1.34 7.86
CA ILE A 35 0.65 2.37 7.95
C ILE A 35 -0.61 1.81 8.59
N ARG A 36 -0.99 0.57 8.26
CA ARG A 36 -2.15 -0.10 8.86
C ARG A 36 -1.96 -0.30 10.36
N ALA A 37 -0.83 -0.85 10.78
CA ALA A 37 -0.50 -1.01 12.20
C ALA A 37 -0.41 0.34 12.93
N PHE A 38 0.08 1.39 12.25
CA PHE A 38 0.10 2.74 12.81
C PHE A 38 -1.32 3.32 12.99
N ARG A 39 -2.21 3.11 12.02
CA ARG A 39 -3.63 3.49 12.13
C ARG A 39 -4.33 2.73 13.25
N GLU A 40 -4.18 1.41 13.28
CA GLU A 40 -4.72 0.53 14.33
C GLU A 40 -4.19 0.94 15.73
N GLY A 41 -2.92 1.33 15.84
CA GLY A 41 -2.35 1.83 17.10
C GLY A 41 -2.84 3.24 17.51
N LEU A 42 -3.27 4.07 16.56
CA LEU A 42 -3.89 5.37 16.83
C LEU A 42 -5.40 5.26 17.10
N GLU A 43 -6.07 4.27 16.51
CA GLU A 43 -7.50 3.97 16.68
C GLU A 43 -7.75 3.01 17.87
N GLY A 44 -6.70 2.33 18.35
CA GLY A 44 -6.69 1.26 19.36
C GLY A 44 -7.00 1.64 20.80
N GLU A 45 -7.80 2.68 21.03
CA GLU A 45 -8.47 2.89 22.33
C GLU A 45 -9.97 2.51 22.26
N ALA A 46 -10.48 2.01 21.12
CA ALA A 46 -11.91 1.72 20.95
C ALA A 46 -12.30 0.29 20.51
N GLU A 47 -11.40 -0.58 20.03
CA GLU A 47 -11.81 -1.89 19.50
C GLU A 47 -10.73 -2.96 19.74
N ASP A 48 -10.67 -3.45 20.98
CA ASP A 48 -10.19 -4.82 21.22
C ASP A 48 -11.29 -5.78 20.70
N GLU A 49 -10.88 -6.84 19.98
CA GLU A 49 -11.69 -8.03 19.74
C GLU A 49 -12.54 -8.18 18.45
N SER A 50 -12.08 -7.75 17.27
CA SER A 50 -12.62 -8.28 15.99
C SER A 50 -11.58 -8.34 14.87
N ASP A 51 -10.76 -9.40 14.87
CA ASP A 51 -10.66 -10.34 13.74
C ASP A 51 -9.61 -11.42 14.06
N LYS A 52 -9.99 -12.34 14.95
CA LYS A 52 -9.43 -13.69 14.87
C LYS A 52 -9.99 -14.30 13.59
N THR A 53 -9.10 -14.43 12.61
CA THR A 53 -9.14 -15.35 11.48
C THR A 53 -10.30 -16.37 11.52
N PRO A 54 -11.22 -16.37 10.56
CA PRO A 54 -11.82 -17.60 10.05
C PRO A 54 -10.96 -18.02 8.84
N SER A 55 -10.12 -19.05 8.96
CA SER A 55 -10.48 -20.44 8.71
C SER A 55 -10.97 -20.68 7.27
N LYS A 56 -10.20 -21.52 6.56
CA LYS A 56 -10.67 -22.68 5.77
C LYS A 56 -10.91 -22.51 4.26
N GLU A 57 -10.16 -23.33 3.52
CA GLU A 57 -10.47 -24.05 2.26
C GLU A 57 -11.20 -23.31 1.13
N GLU A 58 -10.51 -23.15 -0.01
CA GLU A 58 -10.70 -23.96 -1.24
C GLU A 58 -9.35 -24.13 -1.96
#